data_AF-A0A1F5FMW0-F1
#
_entry.id   AF-A0A1F5FMW0-F1
#
_cell.length_a   1.000
_cell.length_b   1.000
_cell.length_c   1.000
_cell.angle_alpha   90.00
_cell.angle_beta   90.00
_cell.angle_gamma   90.00
#
_symmetry.space_group_name_H-M   'P 1'
#
loop_
_entity.id
_entity.type
_entity.pdbx_description
1 polymer ?
#
loop_
_entity_poly.entity_id
_entity_poly.type
_entity_poly.pdbx_seq_one_letter_code
_entity_poly.pdbx_strand_id
1 'polypeptide(L)'
;MKFSLRLLYLYLFSFVGLLITVIGSIQIIDLGLKTYVFKVSEYSYYPEPIASPDGKSTGISVEEQQKRNEVEQANQRKRQLSTSLSMILVGAPLYLYHWKTIKREN
;
A
#
# COMPACT_ATOMS: atom_id res chain seq x y z
N MET A 1 26.84 -32.75 0.94
CA MET A 1 25.36 -32.73 1.02
C MET A 1 24.79 -33.35 -0.24
N LYS A 2 23.86 -34.32 -0.14
CA LYS A 2 23.20 -34.91 -1.32
C LYS A 2 22.13 -33.93 -1.81
N PHE A 3 22.46 -33.16 -2.84
CA PHE A 3 21.50 -32.30 -3.50
C PHE A 3 20.40 -33.17 -4.12
N SER A 4 19.14 -32.91 -3.79
CA SER A 4 18.00 -33.61 -4.36
C SER A 4 17.06 -32.61 -5.01
N LEU A 5 16.63 -32.91 -6.25
CA LEU A 5 15.71 -32.06 -7.01
C LEU A 5 14.40 -31.81 -6.25
N ARG A 6 13.93 -32.81 -5.48
CA ARG A 6 12.77 -32.70 -4.60
C ARG A 6 12.96 -31.63 -3.52
N LEU A 7 14.14 -31.58 -2.90
CA LEU A 7 14.43 -30.61 -1.85
C LEU A 7 14.55 -29.21 -2.47
N LEU A 8 15.25 -29.06 -3.60
CA LEU A 8 15.27 -27.78 -4.34
C LEU A 8 13.85 -27.26 -4.66
N TYR A 9 12.98 -28.12 -5.21
CA TYR A 9 11.59 -27.78 -5.51
C TYR A 9 10.83 -27.29 -4.28
N LEU A 10 10.93 -28.01 -3.15
CA LEU A 10 10.24 -27.64 -1.91
C LEU A 10 10.71 -26.29 -1.38
N TYR A 11 12.01 -26.01 -1.38
CA TYR A 11 12.54 -24.71 -0.95
C TYR A 11 12.06 -23.57 -1.85
N LEU A 12 12.05 -23.78 -3.17
CA LEU A 12 11.56 -22.76 -4.11
C LEU A 12 10.06 -22.52 -3.95
N PHE A 13 9.27 -23.58 -3.82
CA PHE A 13 7.83 -23.49 -3.60
C PHE A 13 7.51 -22.76 -2.29
N SER A 14 8.18 -23.14 -1.19
CA SER A 14 8.03 -22.47 0.10
C SER A 14 8.47 -21.01 0.04
N PHE A 15 9.52 -20.69 -0.71
CA PHE A 15 9.96 -19.31 -0.90
C PHE A 15 8.91 -18.46 -1.62
N VAL A 16 8.36 -18.96 -2.73
CA VAL A 16 7.28 -18.28 -3.46
C VAL A 16 6.04 -18.12 -2.60
N GLY A 17 5.64 -19.19 -1.89
CA GLY A 17 4.51 -19.14 -0.96
C GLY A 17 4.71 -18.09 0.13
N LEU A 18 5.90 -18.04 0.73
CA LEU A 18 6.25 -17.04 1.74
C LEU A 18 6.15 -15.62 1.19
N LEU A 19 6.67 -15.35 -0.02
CA LEU A 19 6.57 -14.03 -0.66
C LEU A 19 5.11 -13.60 -0.86
N ILE A 20 4.27 -14.51 -1.38
CA ILE A 20 2.84 -14.23 -1.58
C ILE A 20 2.16 -13.91 -0.25
N THR A 21 2.44 -14.71 0.80
CA THR A 21 1.88 -14.48 2.14
C THR A 21 2.32 -13.14 2.74
N VAL A 22 3.61 -12.77 2.60
CA VAL A 22 4.13 -11.48 3.08
C VAL A 22 3.46 -10.32 2.36
N ILE A 23 3.37 -10.37 1.02
CA ILE A 23 2.72 -9.31 0.23
C ILE A 23 1.24 -9.19 0.59
N GLY A 24 0.51 -10.31 0.71
CA GLY A 24 -0.89 -10.30 1.12
C GLY A 24 -1.10 -9.73 2.52
N SER A 25 -0.21 -10.05 3.47
CA SER A 25 -0.26 -9.50 4.83
C SER A 25 -0.07 -7.99 4.84
N ILE A 26 0.87 -7.47 4.05
CA ILE A 26 1.11 -6.04 3.89
C ILE A 26 -0.15 -5.35 3.35
N GLN A 27 -0.79 -5.92 2.33
CA GLN A 27 -1.99 -5.34 1.72
C GLN A 27 -3.18 -5.28 2.69
N ILE A 28 -3.37 -6.32 3.52
CA ILE A 28 -4.45 -6.35 4.52
C ILE A 28 -4.24 -5.28 5.59
N ILE A 29 -3.02 -5.15 6.10
CA ILE A 29 -2.69 -4.13 7.12
C ILE A 29 -2.82 -2.73 6.51
N ASP A 30 -2.36 -2.55 5.27
CA ASP A 30 -2.45 -1.27 4.57
C ASP A 30 -3.89 -0.83 4.34
N LEU A 31 -4.77 -1.76 3.96
CA LEU A 31 -6.20 -1.51 3.86
C LEU A 31 -6.77 -1.10 5.23
N GLY A 32 -6.45 -1.86 6.28
CA GLY A 32 -6.91 -1.56 7.63
C GLY A 32 -6.48 -0.17 8.11
N LEU A 33 -5.22 0.20 7.87
CA LEU A 33 -4.69 1.52 8.23
C LEU A 33 -5.36 2.63 7.43
N LYS A 34 -5.53 2.48 6.10
CA LYS A 34 -6.21 3.47 5.26
C LYS A 34 -7.66 3.70 5.68
N THR A 35 -8.38 2.62 6.00
CA THR A 35 -9.81 2.67 6.31
C THR A 35 -10.08 3.12 7.74
N TYR A 36 -9.42 2.52 8.73
CA TYR A 36 -9.78 2.72 10.14
C TYR A 36 -8.93 3.77 10.86
N VAL A 37 -7.65 3.89 10.53
CA VAL A 37 -6.72 4.79 11.23
C VAL A 37 -6.63 6.14 10.53
N PHE A 38 -6.25 6.15 9.26
CA PHE A 38 -6.02 7.37 8.49
C PHE A 38 -7.30 7.97 7.90
N LYS A 39 -8.38 7.16 7.84
CA LYS A 39 -9.69 7.52 7.26
C LYS A 39 -9.51 8.24 5.92
N VAL A 40 -8.73 7.63 5.04
CA VAL A 40 -8.46 8.20 3.71
C VAL A 40 -9.78 8.24 2.97
N SER A 41 -10.20 9.43 2.52
CA SER A 41 -11.46 9.54 1.78
C SER A 41 -11.34 8.81 0.44
N GLU A 42 -12.45 8.19 0.02
CA GLU A 42 -12.56 7.66 -1.33
C GLU A 42 -12.46 8.80 -2.34
N TYR A 43 -11.96 8.48 -3.53
CA TYR A 43 -11.86 9.44 -4.62
C TYR A 43 -13.28 9.78 -5.06
N SER A 44 -13.82 10.93 -4.66
CA SER A 44 -15.06 11.41 -5.24
C SER A 44 -14.78 11.77 -6.70
N TYR A 45 -15.33 10.98 -7.62
CA TYR A 45 -15.39 11.35 -9.02
C TYR A 45 -16.23 12.62 -9.14
N TYR A 46 -15.57 13.72 -9.46
CA TYR A 46 -16.25 14.96 -9.75
C TYR A 46 -16.36 15.10 -11.27
N PRO A 47 -17.55 15.33 -11.81
CA PRO A 47 -17.70 15.59 -13.23
C PRO A 47 -16.86 16.81 -13.60
N GLU A 48 -16.08 16.69 -14.66
CA GLU A 48 -15.35 17.81 -15.23
C GLU A 48 -16.33 18.92 -15.63
N PRO A 49 -15.95 20.21 -15.52
CA PRO A 49 -16.83 21.30 -15.94
C PRO A 49 -17.15 21.16 -17.42
N ILE A 50 -18.42 20.90 -17.74
CA ILE A 50 -18.89 20.88 -19.13
C ILE A 50 -18.99 22.35 -19.57
N ALA A 51 -18.25 22.72 -20.62
CA ALA A 51 -18.43 24.01 -21.26
C ALA A 51 -19.84 24.07 -21.86
N SER A 52 -20.74 24.85 -21.25
CA SER A 52 -22.07 25.08 -21.82
C SER A 52 -21.93 25.89 -23.12
N PRO A 53 -22.74 25.60 -24.17
CA PRO A 53 -22.74 26.36 -25.43
C PRO A 53 -22.93 27.88 -25.25
N ASP A 54 -23.54 28.29 -24.14
CA ASP A 54 -23.82 29.69 -23.77
C ASP A 54 -22.62 30.42 -23.14
N GLY A 55 -21.41 29.83 -23.14
CA GLY A 55 -20.19 30.46 -22.61
C GLY A 55 -20.16 30.61 -21.08
N LYS A 56 -21.21 30.21 -20.37
CA LYS A 56 -21.23 30.10 -18.92
C LYS A 56 -20.65 28.75 -18.52
N SER A 57 -19.39 28.74 -18.07
CA SER A 57 -18.86 27.58 -17.37
C SER A 57 -19.68 27.35 -16.10
N THR A 58 -20.27 26.17 -15.92
CA THR A 58 -20.66 25.67 -14.59
C THR A 58 -19.42 25.25 -13.80
N GLY A 59 -18.39 26.09 -13.86
CA GLY A 59 -17.04 25.84 -13.37
C GLY A 59 -17.00 25.93 -11.86
N ILE A 60 -16.52 24.86 -11.24
CA ILE A 60 -16.04 24.82 -9.87
C ILE A 60 -15.16 26.08 -9.64
N SER A 61 -15.43 26.85 -8.58
CA SER A 61 -14.64 28.05 -8.25
C SER A 61 -13.15 27.69 -8.11
N VAL A 62 -12.24 28.57 -8.51
CA VAL A 62 -10.78 28.37 -8.36
C VAL A 62 -10.42 27.99 -6.91
N GLU A 63 -11.10 28.59 -5.92
CA GLU A 63 -10.92 28.26 -4.51
C GLU A 63 -11.36 26.84 -4.16
N GLU A 64 -12.42 26.35 -4.79
CA GLU A 64 -12.93 25.00 -4.58
C GLU A 64 -12.00 23.96 -5.23
N GLN A 65 -11.40 24.30 -6.39
CA GLN A 65 -10.34 23.50 -7.01
C GLN A 65 -9.08 23.42 -6.15
N GLN A 66 -8.66 24.51 -5.52
CA GLN A 66 -7.50 24.53 -4.63
C GLN A 66 -7.73 23.65 -3.39
N LYS A 67 -8.88 23.78 -2.72
CA LYS A 67 -9.22 22.92 -1.58
C LYS A 67 -9.23 21.44 -1.95
N ARG A 68 -9.70 21.08 -3.15
CA ARG A 68 -9.68 19.69 -3.64
C ARG A 68 -8.26 19.18 -3.82
N ASN A 69 -7.39 19.97 -4.46
CA ASN A 69 -6.00 19.62 -4.65
C ASN A 69 -5.28 19.41 -3.31
N GLU A 70 -5.55 20.26 -2.32
CA GLU A 70 -4.99 20.11 -0.97
C GLU A 70 -5.44 18.83 -0.28
N VAL A 71 -6.74 18.52 -0.33
CA VAL A 71 -7.31 17.27 0.23
C VAL A 71 -6.70 16.05 -0.45
N GLU A 72 -6.57 16.07 -1.77
CA GLU A 72 -6.00 14.95 -2.52
C GLU A 72 -4.52 14.77 -2.23
N GLN A 73 -3.73 15.85 -2.16
CA GLN A 73 -2.33 15.77 -1.74
C GLN A 73 -2.19 15.21 -0.32
N ALA A 74 -3.05 15.62 0.61
CA ALA A 74 -3.05 15.09 1.97
C ALA A 74 -3.38 13.58 1.98
N ASN A 75 -4.37 13.16 1.19
CA ASN A 75 -4.74 11.75 1.05
C ASN A 75 -3.63 10.91 0.42
N GLN A 76 -2.95 11.41 -0.60
CA GLN A 76 -1.80 10.72 -1.20
C GLN A 76 -0.70 10.46 -0.18
N ARG A 77 -0.36 11.46 0.64
CA ARG A 77 0.62 11.31 1.73
C ARG A 77 0.16 10.25 2.75
N LYS A 78 -1.11 10.27 3.16
CA LYS A 78 -1.67 9.25 4.06
C LYS A 78 -1.59 7.84 3.47
N ARG A 79 -1.91 7.68 2.18
CA ARG A 79 -1.82 6.39 1.47
C ARG A 79 -0.38 5.88 1.45
N GLN A 80 0.58 6.75 1.14
CA GLN A 80 2.00 6.40 1.15
C GLN A 80 2.48 5.97 2.54
N LEU A 81 2.14 6.76 3.57
CA LEU A 81 2.48 6.43 4.96
C LEU A 81 1.88 5.09 5.40
N SER A 82 0.63 4.83 5.04
CA SER A 82 -0.03 3.55 5.33
C SER A 82 0.71 2.37 4.69
N THR A 83 1.05 2.48 3.40
CA THR A 83 1.77 1.42 2.70
C THR A 83 3.13 1.16 3.36
N SER A 84 3.90 2.23 3.63
CA SER A 84 5.20 2.13 4.29
C SER A 84 5.12 1.52 5.69
N LEU A 85 4.14 1.93 6.49
CA LEU A 85 3.96 1.39 7.83
C LEU A 85 3.60 -0.09 7.79
N SER A 86 2.76 -0.50 6.84
CA SER A 86 2.37 -1.89 6.66
C SER A 86 3.56 -2.77 6.28
N MET A 87 4.43 -2.29 5.37
CA MET A 87 5.68 -2.98 5.03
C MET A 87 6.59 -3.13 6.25
N ILE A 88 6.72 -2.12 7.09
CA ILE A 88 7.54 -2.17 8.30
C ILE A 88 6.94 -3.14 9.33
N LEU A 89 5.63 -3.08 9.57
CA LEU A 89 4.94 -3.92 10.55
C LEU A 89 5.05 -5.41 10.23
N VAL A 90 5.09 -5.78 8.95
CA VAL A 90 5.29 -7.18 8.52
C VAL A 90 6.77 -7.52 8.35
N GLY A 91 7.52 -6.64 7.70
CA GLY A 91 8.92 -6.89 7.32
C GLY A 91 9.88 -6.86 8.51
N ALA A 92 9.69 -5.95 9.47
CA ALA A 92 10.56 -5.85 10.64
C ALA A 92 10.57 -7.12 11.51
N PRO A 93 9.42 -7.69 11.93
CA PRO A 93 9.45 -8.93 12.71
C PRO A 93 10.04 -10.10 11.91
N LEU A 94 9.78 -10.17 10.60
CA LEU A 94 10.35 -11.20 9.72
C LEU A 94 11.89 -11.07 9.63
N TYR A 95 12.38 -9.86 9.42
CA TYR A 95 13.82 -9.57 9.43
C TYR A 95 14.47 -9.92 10.78
N LEU A 96 13.87 -9.50 11.88
CA LEU A 96 14.38 -9.78 13.22
C LEU A 96 14.39 -11.28 13.53
N TYR A 97 13.36 -12.01 13.10
CA TYR A 97 13.32 -13.47 13.23
C TYR A 97 14.51 -14.12 12.51
N HIS A 98 14.71 -13.80 11.23
CA HIS A 98 15.82 -14.37 10.46
C HIS A 98 17.19 -13.98 11.03
N TRP A 99 17.37 -12.71 11.42
CA TRP A 99 18.61 -12.24 12.03
C TRP A 99 18.94 -12.97 13.34
N LYS A 100 17.95 -13.19 14.20
CA LYS A 100 18.13 -13.94 15.44
C LYS A 100 18.47 -15.40 15.17
N THR A 101 17.85 -16.04 14.18
CA THR A 101 18.16 -17.44 13.82
C THR A 101 19.59 -17.58 13.35
N ILE A 102 20.06 -16.70 12.46
CA ILE A 102 21.45 -16.71 11.98
C ILE A 102 22.45 -16.53 13.13
N LYS A 103 22.15 -15.65 14.09
CA LYS A 103 22.98 -15.44 15.28
C LYS A 103 22.99 -16.62 16.27
N ARG A 104 22.06 -17.56 16.18
CA ARG A 104 22.01 -18.75 17.04
C ARG A 104 22.70 -19.96 16.41
N GLU A 105 22.84 -19.95 15.08
CA GLU A 105 23.48 -21.01 14.30
C GLU A 105 24.98 -20.75 14.07
N ASN A 106 25.43 -19.51 14.25
CA ASN A 106 26.84 -19.11 14.36
C ASN A 106 27.24 -18.89 15.82
#